data_AF-A0A8J2PQ36-F1
#
_entry.id   AF-A0A8J2PQ36-F1
#
_cell.length_a   1.000
_cell.length_b   1.000
_cell.length_c   1.000
_cell.angle_alpha   90.00
_cell.angle_beta   90.00
_cell.angle_gamma   90.00
#
_symmetry.space_group_name_H-M   'P 1'
#
loop_
_entity.id
_entity.type
_entity.pdbx_description
1 polymer ?
#
loop_
_entity_poly.entity_id
_entity_poly.type
_entity_poly.pdbx_seq_one_letter_code
_entity_poly.pdbx_strand_id
1 'polypeptide(L)' 'MTKWAKEYGPIFQIYFGPKRTYVLSELKSLREVFSDSQSVHNDRPHNEAFHLLRDGLH' A
#
# COMPACT_ATOMS: atom_id res chain seq x y z
N MET A 1 -5.65 0.18 -11.11
CA MET A 1 -5.58 -1.12 -10.43
C MET A 1 -6.74 -2.07 -10.74
N THR A 2 -7.90 -1.58 -11.19
CA THR A 2 -9.09 -2.43 -11.48
C THR A 2 -8.86 -3.50 -12.55
N LYS A 3 -7.98 -3.27 -13.54
CA LYS A 3 -7.63 -4.28 -14.55
C LYS A 3 -6.89 -5.48 -13.92
N TRP A 4 -5.92 -5.21 -13.06
CA TRP A 4 -5.16 -6.25 -12.36
C TRP A 4 -5.99 -6.95 -11.29
N ALA A 5 -6.90 -6.24 -10.62
CA ALA A 5 -7.83 -6.86 -9.70
C ALA A 5 -8.75 -7.90 -10.37
N LYS A 6 -9.11 -7.68 -11.65
CA LYS A 6 -9.88 -8.66 -12.45
C LYS A 6 -9.06 -9.90 -12.81
N GLU A 7 -7.75 -9.77 -12.95
CA GLU A 7 -6.84 -10.82 -13.43
C GLU A 7 -6.24 -11.64 -12.27
N TYR A 8 -5.83 -10.97 -11.21
CA TYR A 8 -5.11 -11.55 -10.06
C TYR A 8 -5.98 -11.65 -8.79
N GLY A 9 -7.19 -11.11 -8.82
CA GLY A 9 -8.12 -11.10 -7.69
C GLY A 9 -8.09 -9.81 -6.86
N PRO A 10 -9.00 -9.70 -5.87
CA PRO A 10 -9.21 -8.46 -5.09
C PRO A 10 -8.02 -8.09 -4.18
N ILE A 11 -7.20 -9.06 -3.79
CA ILE A 11 -5.96 -8.88 -3.04
C ILE A 11 -4.85 -9.52 -3.86
N PHE A 12 -3.86 -8.75 -4.26
CA PHE A 12 -2.71 -9.26 -5.00
C PHE A 12 -1.43 -8.55 -4.60
N GLN A 13 -0.28 -9.18 -4.89
CA GLN A 13 1.03 -8.62 -4.59
C GLN A 13 1.73 -8.16 -5.87
N ILE A 14 2.44 -7.04 -5.77
CA ILE A 14 3.33 -6.52 -6.80
C ILE A 14 4.69 -6.17 -6.19
N TYR A 15 5.73 -6.29 -6.99
CA TYR A 15 7.08 -5.87 -6.61
C TYR A 15 7.39 -4.53 -7.28
N PHE A 16 7.57 -3.49 -6.47
CA PHE A 16 8.12 -2.20 -6.91
C PHE A 16 9.63 -2.22 -6.69
N GLY A 17 10.36 -2.66 -7.70
CA GLY A 17 11.79 -2.96 -7.57
C GLY A 17 12.01 -4.05 -6.49
N PRO A 18 12.87 -3.82 -5.48
CA PRO A 18 13.09 -4.80 -4.41
C PRO A 18 11.97 -4.81 -3.35
N LYS A 19 11.04 -3.84 -3.37
CA LYS A 19 9.99 -3.72 -2.36
C LYS A 19 8.75 -4.50 -2.77
N ARG A 20 8.30 -5.41 -1.91
CA ARG A 20 7.02 -6.11 -2.06
C ARG A 20 5.88 -5.24 -1.54
N THR A 21 4.80 -5.15 -2.30
CA THR A 21 3.62 -4.35 -1.95
C THR A 21 2.35 -5.14 -2.21
N TYR A 22 1.46 -5.16 -1.23
CA TYR A 22 0.14 -5.75 -1.33
C TYR A 22 -0.87 -4.68 -1.73
N VAL A 23 -1.72 -4.99 -2.71
CA VAL A 23 -2.76 -4.10 -3.21
C VAL A 23 -4.12 -4.66 -2.81
N LEU A 24 -4.88 -3.87 -2.06
CA LEU A 24 -6.25 -4.17 -1.66
C LEU A 24 -7.22 -3.42 -2.57
N SER A 25 -7.98 -4.15 -3.36
CA SER A 25 -8.89 -3.58 -4.38
C SER A 25 -10.37 -3.73 -4.04
N GLU A 26 -10.71 -4.38 -2.92
CA GLU A 26 -12.09 -4.60 -2.46
C GLU A 26 -12.38 -3.87 -1.15
N LEU A 27 -13.61 -3.35 -1.01
CA LEU A 27 -14.06 -2.61 0.16
C LEU A 27 -14.01 -3.42 1.46
N LYS A 28 -14.31 -4.74 1.40
CA LYS A 28 -14.28 -5.60 2.59
C LYS A 28 -12.87 -5.65 3.19
N SER A 29 -11.86 -5.93 2.36
CA SER A 29 -10.46 -5.99 2.77
C SER A 29 -9.92 -4.63 3.19
N LEU A 30 -10.37 -3.55 2.54
CA LEU A 30 -10.04 -2.19 2.99
C LEU A 30 -10.60 -1.90 4.37
N ARG A 31 -11.87 -2.24 4.65
CA ARG A 31 -12.47 -2.01 5.98
C ARG A 31 -11.75 -2.78 7.09
N GLU A 32 -11.41 -4.03 6.85
CA GLU A 32 -10.67 -4.85 7.82
C GLU A 32 -9.32 -4.21 8.18
N VAL A 33 -8.59 -3.70 7.20
CA VAL A 33 -7.28 -3.07 7.42
C VAL A 33 -7.38 -1.68 8.04
N PHE A 34 -8.32 -0.86 7.57
CA PHE A 34 -8.46 0.55 7.98
C PHE A 34 -9.33 0.75 9.22
N SER A 35 -10.15 -0.22 9.63
CA SER A 35 -11.01 -0.11 10.82
C SER A 35 -10.61 -1.11 11.89
N ASP A 36 -10.55 -2.40 11.55
CA ASP A 36 -10.37 -3.45 12.56
C ASP A 36 -8.89 -3.62 12.96
N SER A 37 -7.98 -3.40 12.01
CA SER A 37 -6.53 -3.54 12.21
C SER A 37 -5.77 -2.23 12.10
N GLN A 38 -6.45 -1.11 12.39
CA GLN A 38 -5.95 0.23 12.14
C GLN A 38 -4.60 0.48 12.82
N SER A 39 -4.47 0.11 14.10
CA SER A 39 -3.25 0.32 14.91
C SER A 39 -1.99 -0.33 14.33
N VAL A 40 -2.13 -1.41 13.55
CA VAL A 40 -1.02 -2.16 12.95
C VAL A 40 -0.66 -1.63 11.55
N HIS A 41 -1.61 -1.03 10.84
CA HIS A 41 -1.46 -0.66 9.42
C HIS A 41 -1.49 0.86 9.16
N ASN A 42 -1.41 1.67 10.21
CA ASN A 42 -1.42 3.14 10.11
C ASN A 42 -0.08 3.76 9.70
N ASP A 43 1.00 2.97 9.64
CA ASP A 43 2.32 3.48 9.30
C ASP A 43 2.44 3.82 7.81
N ARG A 44 3.27 4.82 7.52
CA ARG A 44 3.53 5.27 6.14
C ARG A 44 4.78 4.58 5.60
N PRO A 45 4.80 4.21 4.31
CA PRO A 45 5.97 3.58 3.72
C PRO A 45 7.17 4.55 3.77
N HIS A 46 8.29 4.09 4.33
CA HIS A 46 9.55 4.81 4.28
C HIS A 46 10.05 4.83 2.82
N ASN A 47 10.04 6.00 2.21
CA ASN A 47 10.48 6.23 0.85
C ASN A 47 11.31 7.51 0.75
N GLU A 48 12.57 7.38 0.32
CA GLU A 48 13.54 8.49 0.24
C GLU A 48 12.98 9.74 -0.43
N ALA A 49 12.17 9.58 -1.48
CA ALA A 49 11.52 10.71 -2.14
C ALA A 49 10.66 11.55 -1.19
N PHE A 50 9.87 10.96 -0.28
CA PHE A 50 9.07 11.76 0.66
C PHE A 50 9.92 12.31 1.80
N HIS A 51 11.00 11.63 2.18
CA HIS A 51 11.96 12.18 3.15
C HIS A 51 12.61 13.45 2.60
N LEU A 52 13.12 13.40 1.36
CA LEU A 52 13.70 14.56 0.68
C LEU A 52 12.68 15.70 0.48
N LEU A 53 11.42 15.38 0.16
CA LEU A 53 10.37 16.40 0.00
C LEU A 53 9.91 17.00 1.34
N ARG A 54 9.97 16.24 2.44
CA ARG A 54 9.61 16.70 3.77
C ARG A 54 10.72 17.54 4.41
N ASP A 55 11.96 17.08 4.26
CA ASP A 55 13.11 17.62 4.99
C ASP A 55 13.94 18.58 4.10
N GLY A 56 13.65 18.66 2.80
CA GLY A 56 14.39 19.45 1.81
C GLY A 56 15.56 18.69 1.19
N LEU A 57 16.04 19.14 0.01
CA LEU A 57 17.30 18.64 -0.55
C LEU A 57 18.44 19.35 0.19
N HIS A 58 18.93 18.72 1.26
CA HIS A 58 20.18 19.15 1.91
C HIS A 58 21.40 18.70 1.10
#